data_AF-A0AAP3DFS1-F1
#
_entry.id   AF-A0AAP3DFS1-F1
#
_cell.length_a   1.000
_cell.length_b   1.000
_cell.length_c   1.000
_cell.angle_alpha   90.00
_cell.angle_beta   90.00
_cell.angle_gamma   90.00
#
_symmetry.space_group_name_H-M   'P 1'
#
loop_
_entity.id
_entity.type
_entity.pdbx_description
1 polymer ?
#
loop_
_entity_poly.entity_id
_entity_poly.type
_entity_poly.pdbx_seq_one_letter_code
_entity_poly.pdbx_strand_id
1 'polypeptide(L)'
;MSRTEELSNALIKDVTSHMQGNECVLNWHWAESVPCVYVYKSRFDTPFDPDQINEKDMKLYTREEYKVHRGYREYIDGYGRYTYRIFPCQLQNGKPVMLIPDGEDHIIHVSSGKAKIYYSFKKGKKWFSQYQTLQIRIFSEILIPKEALCYVKKEGSPPANKDDGTQYAFIRDLEPGENVMPEIEIKKKDYIRLFFTDGKKYGQSYELIPE
;
A
#
# COMPACT_ATOMS: atom_id res chain seq x y z
N MET A 1 -36.44 3.65 2.53
CA MET A 1 -35.39 2.65 2.81
C MET A 1 -36.10 1.32 2.93
N SER A 2 -35.78 0.37 2.07
CA SER A 2 -36.47 -0.90 2.00
C SER A 2 -35.91 -1.85 3.08
N ARG A 3 -36.77 -2.70 3.66
CA ARG A 3 -36.40 -3.66 4.72
C ARG A 3 -35.25 -4.60 4.32
N THR A 4 -35.04 -4.78 3.01
CA THR A 4 -33.98 -5.60 2.43
C THR A 4 -32.60 -4.93 2.53
N GLU A 5 -32.53 -3.59 2.46
CA GLU A 5 -31.29 -2.79 2.59
C GLU A 5 -30.77 -2.76 4.03
N GLU A 6 -31.65 -2.68 5.03
CA GLU A 6 -31.26 -2.77 6.45
C GLU A 6 -30.73 -4.16 6.84
N LEU A 7 -31.18 -5.21 6.14
CA LEU A 7 -30.82 -6.58 6.44
C LEU A 7 -29.42 -6.95 5.94
N SER A 8 -28.94 -6.39 4.83
CA SER A 8 -27.60 -6.69 4.28
C SER A 8 -26.47 -6.10 5.13
N ASN A 9 -26.64 -4.88 5.66
CA ASN A 9 -25.61 -4.19 6.43
C ASN A 9 -25.43 -4.80 7.83
N ALA A 10 -26.45 -5.49 8.35
CA ALA A 10 -26.37 -6.18 9.63
C ALA A 10 -25.67 -7.55 9.57
N LEU A 11 -25.35 -8.07 8.37
CA LEU A 11 -24.83 -9.43 8.21
C LEU A 11 -23.35 -9.55 8.57
N ILE A 12 -22.58 -8.50 8.29
CA ILE A 12 -21.14 -8.41 8.54
C ILE A 12 -20.86 -7.01 9.09
N LYS A 13 -20.35 -6.95 10.31
CA LYS A 13 -20.02 -5.70 11.01
C LYS A 13 -18.92 -5.92 12.02
N ASP A 14 -18.49 -4.85 12.69
CA ASP A 14 -17.44 -4.89 13.72
C ASP A 14 -16.16 -5.56 13.19
N VAL A 15 -15.82 -5.29 11.92
CA VAL A 15 -14.63 -5.85 11.29
C VAL A 15 -13.41 -5.24 11.97
N THR A 16 -12.50 -6.11 12.41
CA THR A 16 -11.27 -5.77 13.10
C THR A 16 -10.12 -6.58 12.50
N SER A 17 -8.91 -6.03 12.62
CA SER A 17 -7.70 -6.69 12.14
C SER A 17 -6.58 -6.52 13.14
N HIS A 18 -5.74 -7.53 13.27
CA HIS A 18 -4.46 -7.41 13.96
C HIS A 18 -3.38 -8.23 13.25
N MET A 19 -2.13 -7.76 13.37
CA MET A 19 -0.97 -8.45 12.83
C MET A 19 -0.33 -9.34 13.92
N GLN A 20 0.02 -10.56 13.57
CA GLN A 20 0.82 -11.50 14.37
C GLN A 20 2.05 -11.88 13.55
N GLY A 21 3.14 -11.11 13.67
CA GLY A 21 4.27 -11.21 12.74
C GLY A 21 3.84 -10.87 11.31
N ASN A 22 4.00 -11.83 10.39
CA ASN A 22 3.58 -11.70 8.99
C ASN A 22 2.17 -12.26 8.72
N GLU A 23 1.46 -12.70 9.75
CA GLU A 23 0.07 -13.15 9.61
C GLU A 23 -0.90 -12.04 9.97
N CYS A 24 -1.85 -11.76 9.07
CA CYS A 24 -3.00 -10.91 9.36
C CYS A 24 -4.17 -11.78 9.79
N VAL A 25 -4.79 -11.40 10.91
CA VAL A 25 -6.02 -12.03 11.40
C VAL A 25 -7.14 -11.01 11.33
N LEU A 26 -8.20 -11.35 10.58
CA LEU A 26 -9.42 -10.57 10.50
C LEU A 26 -10.51 -11.22 11.34
N ASN A 27 -11.21 -10.41 12.12
CA ASN A 27 -12.36 -10.84 12.90
C ASN A 27 -13.53 -9.90 12.62
N TRP A 28 -14.74 -10.45 12.55
CA TRP A 28 -15.98 -9.70 12.40
C TRP A 28 -17.11 -10.40 13.13
N HIS A 29 -18.21 -9.67 13.34
CA HIS A 29 -19.46 -10.27 13.77
C HIS A 29 -20.08 -11.06 12.62
N TRP A 30 -20.21 -12.37 12.80
CA TRP A 30 -20.80 -13.27 11.81
C TRP A 30 -22.28 -13.55 12.12
N ALA A 31 -23.19 -12.95 11.35
CA ALA A 31 -24.63 -13.14 11.53
C ALA A 31 -25.06 -14.60 11.28
N GLU A 32 -26.00 -15.10 12.08
CA GLU A 32 -26.39 -16.52 12.06
C GLU A 32 -26.96 -17.00 10.72
N SER A 33 -27.63 -16.11 9.99
CA SER A 33 -28.23 -16.37 8.70
C SER A 33 -27.22 -16.47 7.55
N VAL A 34 -25.94 -16.17 7.79
CA VAL A 34 -24.88 -16.19 6.77
C VAL A 34 -24.16 -17.54 6.82
N PRO A 35 -24.27 -18.39 5.79
CA PRO A 35 -23.59 -19.68 5.75
C PRO A 35 -22.10 -19.55 5.41
N CYS A 36 -21.74 -18.60 4.55
CA CYS A 36 -20.37 -18.36 4.09
C CYS A 36 -20.20 -16.90 3.64
N VAL A 37 -18.96 -16.47 3.47
CA VAL A 37 -18.58 -15.16 2.94
C VAL A 37 -17.55 -15.32 1.83
N TYR A 38 -17.48 -14.35 0.93
CA TYR A 38 -16.32 -14.12 0.08
C TYR A 38 -15.43 -13.05 0.71
N VAL A 39 -14.14 -13.35 0.84
CA VAL A 39 -13.14 -12.37 1.27
C VAL A 39 -12.34 -11.94 0.04
N TYR A 40 -12.44 -10.66 -0.29
CA TYR A 40 -11.66 -10.01 -1.34
C TYR A 40 -10.54 -9.19 -0.73
N LYS A 41 -9.34 -9.24 -1.31
CA LYS A 41 -8.17 -8.46 -0.91
C LYS A 41 -7.65 -7.67 -2.09
N SER A 42 -7.44 -6.37 -1.89
CA SER A 42 -6.75 -5.50 -2.85
C SER A 42 -5.64 -4.71 -2.17
N ARG A 43 -4.79 -4.05 -2.96
CA ARG A 43 -3.97 -2.96 -2.44
C ARG A 43 -4.86 -1.81 -1.97
N PHE A 44 -4.36 -1.05 -1.01
CA PHE A 44 -5.00 0.19 -0.56
C PHE A 44 -5.09 1.18 -1.71
N ASP A 45 -6.16 1.98 -1.75
CA ASP A 45 -6.52 2.90 -2.85
C ASP A 45 -6.76 2.27 -4.23
N THR A 46 -6.71 0.94 -4.38
CA THR A 46 -7.18 0.29 -5.62
C THR A 46 -8.68 0.57 -5.78
N PRO A 47 -9.12 1.21 -6.88
CA PRO A 47 -10.53 1.40 -7.16
C PRO A 47 -11.25 0.06 -7.15
N PHE A 48 -12.41 0.02 -6.51
CA PHE A 48 -13.23 -1.17 -6.42
C PHE A 48 -14.47 -0.97 -7.27
N ASP A 49 -14.65 -1.88 -8.24
CA ASP A 49 -15.84 -1.96 -9.06
C ASP A 49 -16.47 -3.34 -8.83
N PRO A 50 -17.65 -3.42 -8.17
CA PRO A 50 -18.31 -4.68 -7.89
C PRO A 50 -18.67 -5.47 -9.16
N ASP A 51 -18.91 -4.78 -10.29
CA ASP A 51 -19.31 -5.42 -11.55
C ASP A 51 -18.14 -6.11 -12.26
N GLN A 52 -16.90 -5.81 -11.87
CA GLN A 52 -15.69 -6.35 -12.48
C GLN A 52 -15.06 -7.49 -11.68
N ILE A 53 -15.58 -7.80 -10.49
CA ILE A 53 -14.99 -8.83 -9.64
C ILE A 53 -15.43 -10.22 -10.03
N ASN A 54 -14.46 -11.13 -10.15
CA ASN A 54 -14.70 -12.53 -10.36
C ASN A 54 -14.63 -13.29 -9.03
N GLU A 55 -15.45 -14.34 -8.87
CA GLU A 55 -15.34 -15.26 -7.73
C GLU A 55 -13.93 -15.86 -7.57
N LYS A 56 -13.18 -15.99 -8.66
CA LYS A 56 -11.79 -16.48 -8.64
C LYS A 56 -10.81 -15.53 -7.94
N ASP A 57 -11.15 -14.25 -7.85
CA ASP A 57 -10.34 -13.23 -7.17
C ASP A 57 -10.63 -13.16 -5.67
N MET A 58 -11.55 -14.02 -5.20
CA MET A 58 -12.05 -14.03 -3.83
C MET A 58 -11.86 -15.39 -3.18
N LYS A 59 -11.69 -15.38 -1.86
CA LYS A 59 -11.66 -16.61 -1.07
C LYS A 59 -13.03 -16.84 -0.45
N LEU A 60 -13.69 -17.93 -0.84
CA LEU A 60 -14.87 -18.43 -0.13
C LEU A 60 -14.43 -18.94 1.25
N TYR A 61 -15.13 -18.52 2.30
CA TYR A 61 -14.82 -18.86 3.68
C TYR A 61 -16.11 -19.19 4.44
N THR A 62 -16.11 -20.31 5.16
CA THR A 62 -17.29 -20.81 5.89
C THR A 62 -17.27 -20.39 7.36
N ARG A 63 -18.44 -20.45 8.00
CA ARG A 63 -18.57 -20.15 9.42
C ARG A 63 -17.80 -21.14 10.29
N GLU A 64 -17.75 -22.40 9.87
CA GLU A 64 -17.02 -23.49 10.52
C GLU A 64 -15.51 -23.22 10.49
N GLU A 65 -14.95 -22.87 9.33
CA GLU A 65 -13.54 -22.48 9.20
C GLU A 65 -13.23 -21.27 10.09
N TYR A 66 -14.08 -20.23 10.04
CA TYR A 66 -13.91 -19.05 10.87
C TYR A 66 -13.86 -19.36 12.37
N LYS A 67 -14.71 -20.28 12.86
CA LYS A 67 -14.70 -20.74 14.26
C LYS A 67 -13.43 -21.53 14.59
N VAL A 68 -13.03 -22.45 13.72
CA VAL A 68 -11.84 -23.30 13.90
C VAL A 68 -10.57 -22.45 13.96
N HIS A 69 -10.44 -21.46 13.08
CA HIS A 69 -9.25 -20.62 12.97
C HIS A 69 -9.29 -19.36 13.86
N ARG A 70 -10.41 -19.14 14.56
CA ARG A 70 -10.66 -17.95 15.39
C ARG A 70 -10.45 -16.65 14.60
N GLY A 71 -11.15 -16.56 13.47
CA GLY A 71 -10.97 -15.48 12.49
C GLY A 71 -10.56 -16.00 11.13
N TYR A 72 -10.53 -15.10 10.15
CA TYR A 72 -9.85 -15.34 8.87
C TYR A 72 -8.38 -15.02 9.01
N ARG A 73 -7.51 -15.96 8.61
CA ARG A 73 -6.06 -15.82 8.69
C ARG A 73 -5.44 -15.84 7.30
N GLU A 74 -4.52 -14.92 7.08
CA GLU A 74 -3.75 -14.85 5.84
C GLU A 74 -2.32 -14.42 6.11
N TYR A 75 -1.36 -15.11 5.50
CA TYR A 75 0.02 -14.65 5.45
C TYR A 75 0.13 -13.47 4.48
N ILE A 76 0.66 -12.34 4.95
CA ILE A 76 0.98 -11.20 4.10
C ILE A 76 2.48 -11.24 3.83
N ASP A 77 2.82 -11.48 2.56
CA ASP A 77 4.19 -11.36 2.10
C ASP A 77 4.52 -9.90 1.78
N GLY A 78 5.52 -9.36 2.47
CA GLY A 78 6.02 -8.00 2.29
C GLY A 78 5.26 -6.89 3.01
N TYR A 79 5.57 -5.66 2.61
CA TYR A 79 5.10 -4.43 3.24
C TYR A 79 4.02 -3.74 2.40
N GLY A 80 3.12 -3.03 3.07
CA GLY A 80 2.17 -2.17 2.39
C GLY A 80 0.86 -2.00 3.15
N ARG A 81 -0.12 -1.47 2.42
CA ARG A 81 -1.48 -1.30 2.88
C ARG A 81 -2.42 -2.07 1.96
N TYR A 82 -3.39 -2.75 2.56
CA TYR A 82 -4.35 -3.60 1.88
C TYR A 82 -5.76 -3.21 2.31
N THR A 83 -6.72 -3.43 1.42
CA THR A 83 -8.14 -3.32 1.72
C THR A 83 -8.75 -4.71 1.60
N TYR A 84 -9.38 -5.16 2.68
CA TYR A 84 -10.19 -6.36 2.69
C TYR A 84 -11.67 -5.98 2.64
N ARG A 85 -12.43 -6.72 1.84
CA ARG A 85 -13.89 -6.59 1.76
C ARG A 85 -14.50 -7.97 1.98
N ILE A 86 -15.47 -8.04 2.88
CA ILE A 86 -16.09 -9.29 3.33
C ILE A 86 -17.54 -9.31 2.87
N PHE A 87 -17.84 -10.07 1.83
CA PHE A 87 -19.16 -10.13 1.24
C PHE A 87 -19.94 -11.33 1.79
N PRO A 88 -21.07 -11.12 2.49
CA PRO A 88 -21.91 -12.22 2.92
C PRO A 88 -22.56 -12.91 1.72
N CYS A 89 -22.74 -14.23 1.83
CA CYS A 89 -23.44 -15.01 0.81
C CYS A 89 -24.82 -15.45 1.30
N GLN A 90 -25.71 -15.73 0.35
CA GLN A 90 -26.88 -16.58 0.56
C GLN A 90 -26.77 -17.84 -0.28
N LEU A 91 -27.34 -18.94 0.22
CA LEU A 91 -27.42 -20.17 -0.58
C LEU A 91 -28.68 -20.12 -1.45
N GLN A 92 -28.48 -20.11 -2.77
CA GLN A 92 -29.56 -20.28 -3.75
C GLN A 92 -29.30 -21.57 -4.52
N ASN A 93 -30.25 -22.51 -4.47
CA ASN A 93 -30.11 -23.84 -5.08
C ASN A 93 -28.79 -24.56 -4.69
N GLY A 94 -28.39 -24.40 -3.42
CA GLY A 94 -27.15 -24.99 -2.88
C GLY A 94 -25.86 -24.31 -3.33
N LYS A 95 -25.93 -23.19 -4.07
CA LYS A 95 -24.75 -22.41 -4.49
C LYS A 95 -24.67 -21.10 -3.73
N PRO A 96 -23.47 -20.66 -3.31
CA PRO A 96 -23.29 -19.34 -2.72
C PRO A 96 -23.55 -18.26 -3.77
N VAL A 97 -24.40 -17.31 -3.42
CA VAL A 97 -24.64 -16.09 -4.17
C VAL A 97 -24.19 -14.93 -3.30
N MET A 98 -23.20 -14.19 -3.79
CA MET A 98 -22.62 -13.05 -3.09
C MET A 98 -23.65 -11.91 -2.98
N LEU A 99 -23.70 -11.28 -1.80
CA LEU A 99 -24.42 -10.04 -1.58
C LEU A 99 -23.40 -8.91 -1.39
N ILE A 100 -23.71 -7.74 -1.94
CA ILE A 100 -22.90 -6.53 -1.76
C ILE A 100 -23.64 -5.64 -0.75
N PRO A 101 -23.18 -5.55 0.50
CA PRO A 101 -23.79 -4.66 1.48
C PRO A 101 -23.57 -3.20 1.08
N ASP A 102 -24.50 -2.34 1.45
CA ASP A 102 -24.30 -0.89 1.36
C ASP A 102 -23.32 -0.43 2.45
N GLY A 103 -22.69 0.72 2.25
CA GLY A 103 -21.77 1.32 3.22
C GLY A 103 -20.43 0.58 3.33
N GLU A 104 -19.70 0.83 4.42
CA GLU A 104 -18.30 0.40 4.58
C GLU A 104 -18.07 -0.57 5.75
N ASP A 105 -19.11 -0.99 6.46
CA ASP A 105 -18.99 -1.86 7.66
C ASP A 105 -18.32 -3.21 7.37
N HIS A 106 -18.37 -3.64 6.11
CA HIS A 106 -17.77 -4.87 5.61
C HIS A 106 -16.33 -4.69 5.07
N ILE A 107 -15.77 -3.49 5.19
CA ILE A 107 -14.48 -3.09 4.65
C ILE A 107 -13.50 -2.83 5.79
N ILE A 108 -12.27 -3.30 5.66
CA ILE A 108 -11.18 -2.96 6.59
C ILE A 108 -9.88 -2.69 5.86
N HIS A 109 -9.12 -1.72 6.37
CA HIS A 109 -7.79 -1.39 5.88
C HIS A 109 -6.72 -1.92 6.83
N VAL A 110 -5.80 -2.70 6.30
CA VAL A 110 -4.72 -3.34 7.04
C VAL A 110 -3.39 -2.77 6.56
N SER A 111 -2.46 -2.53 7.48
CA SER A 111 -1.06 -2.24 7.13
C SER A 111 -0.15 -3.36 7.65
N SER A 112 0.70 -3.92 6.79
CA SER A 112 1.77 -4.85 7.15
C SER A 112 3.11 -4.16 7.41
N GLY A 113 3.09 -2.83 7.62
CA GLY A 113 4.28 -1.99 7.76
C GLY A 113 4.58 -1.15 6.50
N LYS A 114 5.70 -0.44 6.53
CA LYS A 114 6.14 0.45 5.45
C LYS A 114 7.16 -0.24 4.56
N ALA A 115 7.00 -0.10 3.26
CA ALA A 115 8.01 -0.57 2.31
C ALA A 115 9.25 0.33 2.39
N LYS A 116 10.42 -0.29 2.47
CA LYS A 116 11.69 0.40 2.57
C LYS A 116 12.17 0.82 1.18
N ILE A 117 12.64 2.06 1.09
CA ILE A 117 13.26 2.65 -0.09
C ILE A 117 14.66 3.05 0.30
N TYR A 118 15.64 2.28 -0.14
CA TYR A 118 17.06 2.57 0.10
C TYR A 118 17.57 3.49 -0.99
N TYR A 119 18.39 4.47 -0.63
CA TYR A 119 18.96 5.36 -1.64
C TYR A 119 20.38 5.79 -1.30
N SER A 120 21.19 5.96 -2.35
CA SER A 120 22.55 6.44 -2.25
C SER A 120 22.87 7.45 -3.35
N PHE A 121 23.95 8.21 -3.13
CA PHE A 121 24.46 9.18 -4.08
C PHE A 121 25.90 8.84 -4.47
N LYS A 122 26.10 8.43 -5.71
CA LYS A 122 27.44 8.15 -6.24
C LYS A 122 28.00 9.41 -6.91
N LYS A 123 29.08 9.94 -6.34
CA LYS A 123 29.80 11.11 -6.88
C LYS A 123 30.89 10.67 -7.87
N GLY A 124 30.92 11.27 -9.06
CA GLY A 124 32.02 11.14 -10.01
C GLY A 124 33.11 12.18 -9.74
N LYS A 125 34.38 11.81 -9.99
CA LYS A 125 35.52 12.72 -9.78
C LYS A 125 35.87 13.47 -11.07
N LYS A 126 35.87 14.81 -11.02
CA LYS A 126 36.55 15.70 -11.97
C LYS A 126 37.58 16.54 -11.20
N TRP A 127 38.88 16.26 -11.40
CA TRP A 127 39.93 16.71 -10.45
C TRP A 127 40.25 18.22 -10.48
N PHE A 128 39.74 18.99 -11.43
CA PHE A 128 39.98 20.45 -11.51
C PHE A 128 38.75 21.30 -11.80
N SER A 129 37.56 20.70 -11.89
CA SER A 129 36.31 21.43 -12.13
C SER A 129 35.67 21.90 -10.82
N GLN A 130 34.96 23.03 -10.84
CA GLN A 130 34.04 23.41 -9.75
C GLN A 130 32.79 22.52 -9.72
N TYR A 131 32.56 21.76 -10.79
CA TYR A 131 31.47 20.81 -10.96
C TYR A 131 31.92 19.36 -10.76
N GLN A 132 30.97 18.52 -10.41
CA GLN A 132 31.11 17.06 -10.30
C GLN A 132 29.84 16.39 -10.83
N THR A 133 29.95 15.13 -11.24
CA THR A 133 28.75 14.35 -11.58
C THR A 133 28.20 13.67 -10.33
N LEU A 134 26.88 13.54 -10.26
CA LEU A 134 26.16 12.81 -9.23
C LEU A 134 25.20 11.83 -9.91
N GLN A 135 25.21 10.59 -9.46
CA GLN A 135 24.23 9.57 -9.83
C GLN A 135 23.40 9.20 -8.60
N ILE A 136 22.09 9.36 -8.72
CA ILE A 136 21.14 8.91 -7.69
C ILE A 136 20.84 7.44 -7.97
N ARG A 137 20.93 6.61 -6.93
CA ARG A 137 20.56 5.19 -6.97
C ARG A 137 19.49 4.94 -5.93
N ILE A 138 18.43 4.26 -6.31
CA ILE A 138 17.29 3.97 -5.45
C ILE A 138 16.95 2.50 -5.57
N PHE A 139 16.86 1.79 -4.46
CA PHE A 139 16.39 0.41 -4.40
C PHE A 139 15.04 0.33 -3.68
N SER A 140 14.10 -0.41 -4.23
CA SER A 140 12.85 -0.77 -3.57
C SER A 140 12.40 -2.18 -3.94
N GLU A 141 11.72 -2.86 -3.03
CA GLU A 141 11.13 -4.19 -3.28
C GLU A 141 9.80 -4.11 -4.04
N ILE A 142 9.22 -2.91 -4.15
CA ILE A 142 7.92 -2.69 -4.80
C ILE A 142 7.97 -1.51 -5.77
N LEU A 143 6.97 -1.45 -6.65
CA LEU A 143 6.76 -0.30 -7.53
C LEU A 143 6.47 0.96 -6.70
N ILE A 144 7.19 2.05 -6.98
CA ILE A 144 6.97 3.36 -6.36
C ILE A 144 6.53 4.34 -7.44
N PRO A 145 5.33 4.95 -7.32
CA PRO A 145 4.88 5.99 -8.25
C PRO A 145 5.87 7.16 -8.29
N LYS A 146 6.16 7.71 -9.47
CA LYS A 146 7.10 8.82 -9.65
C LYS A 146 6.75 10.07 -8.86
N GLU A 147 5.46 10.23 -8.56
CA GLU A 147 4.90 11.33 -7.79
C GLU A 147 5.21 11.17 -6.30
N ALA A 148 5.62 10.00 -5.82
CA ALA A 148 5.88 9.76 -4.40
C ALA A 148 7.15 10.47 -3.92
N LEU A 149 8.17 10.59 -4.78
CA LEU A 149 9.49 11.09 -4.41
C LEU A 149 9.89 12.32 -5.23
N CYS A 150 10.75 13.12 -4.64
CA CYS A 150 11.51 14.16 -5.32
C CYS A 150 12.91 14.24 -4.72
N TYR A 151 13.86 14.82 -5.46
CA TYR A 151 15.14 15.21 -4.90
C TYR A 151 15.25 16.74 -4.86
N VAL A 152 15.87 17.26 -3.80
CA VAL A 152 16.08 18.69 -3.60
C VAL A 152 17.56 18.98 -3.65
N LYS A 153 17.92 20.03 -4.39
CA LYS A 153 19.28 20.56 -4.47
C LYS A 153 19.37 21.88 -3.71
N LYS A 154 20.37 22.03 -2.85
CA LYS A 154 20.67 23.27 -2.13
C LYS A 154 22.17 23.52 -2.09
N GLU A 155 22.58 24.77 -2.32
CA GLU A 155 23.98 25.16 -2.22
C GLU A 155 24.34 25.46 -0.76
N GLY A 156 25.52 25.02 -0.31
CA GLY A 156 26.10 25.38 0.99
C GLY A 156 25.68 24.53 2.18
N SER A 157 24.50 23.90 2.17
CA SER A 157 24.08 22.95 3.21
C SER A 157 23.10 21.89 2.70
N PRO A 158 22.97 20.74 3.39
CA PRO A 158 21.90 19.78 3.10
C PRO A 158 20.50 20.41 3.22
N PRO A 159 19.56 20.09 2.32
CA PRO A 159 18.15 20.46 2.47
C PRO A 159 17.53 19.86 3.75
N ALA A 160 16.80 20.68 4.50
CA ALA A 160 16.06 20.25 5.69
C ALA A 160 14.70 19.61 5.35
N ASN A 161 14.04 20.06 4.28
CA ASN A 161 12.76 19.56 3.80
C ASN A 161 12.64 19.75 2.27
N LYS A 162 11.52 19.31 1.69
CA LYS A 162 11.31 19.35 0.23
C LYS A 162 11.27 20.77 -0.37
N ASP A 163 10.97 21.77 0.44
CA ASP A 163 10.84 23.19 0.05
C ASP A 163 12.13 23.99 0.35
N ASP A 164 13.13 23.36 0.99
CA ASP A 164 14.42 23.97 1.34
C ASP A 164 15.46 23.79 0.22
N GLY A 165 15.19 24.39 -0.94
CA GLY A 165 16.07 24.36 -2.12
C GLY A 165 15.28 24.26 -3.42
N THR A 166 15.94 23.84 -4.49
CA THR A 166 15.27 23.56 -5.77
C THR A 166 14.82 22.11 -5.81
N GLN A 167 13.52 21.89 -5.91
CA GLN A 167 12.91 20.57 -6.04
C GLN A 167 12.94 20.09 -7.51
N TYR A 168 13.24 18.81 -7.69
CA TYR A 168 13.19 18.13 -8.98
C TYR A 168 12.36 16.85 -8.85
N ALA A 169 11.41 16.67 -9.77
CA ALA A 169 10.54 15.50 -9.84
C ALA A 169 11.20 14.34 -10.60
N PHE A 170 10.82 13.11 -10.25
CA PHE A 170 11.09 11.96 -11.11
C PHE A 170 10.06 11.90 -12.25
N ILE A 171 10.52 11.51 -13.44
CA ILE A 171 9.69 11.49 -14.66
C ILE A 171 9.07 10.12 -14.95
N ARG A 172 9.50 9.08 -14.24
CA ARG A 172 9.09 7.68 -14.40
C ARG A 172 8.98 7.02 -13.04
N ASP A 173 8.09 6.05 -12.94
CA ASP A 173 7.94 5.24 -11.74
C ASP A 173 9.25 4.50 -11.45
N LEU A 174 9.46 4.13 -10.19
CA LEU A 174 10.59 3.31 -9.78
C LEU A 174 10.13 1.86 -9.75
N GLU A 175 10.77 1.03 -10.57
CA GLU A 175 10.49 -0.40 -10.65
C GLU A 175 11.04 -1.15 -9.44
N PRO A 176 10.53 -2.35 -9.11
CA PRO A 176 11.19 -3.21 -8.15
C PRO A 176 12.65 -3.50 -8.53
N GLY A 177 13.57 -3.39 -7.58
CA GLY A 177 15.01 -3.55 -7.76
C GLY A 177 15.79 -2.24 -7.75
N GLU A 178 17.00 -2.24 -8.33
CA GLU A 178 17.87 -1.06 -8.42
C GLU A 178 17.43 -0.16 -9.58
N ASN A 179 17.11 1.10 -9.24
CA ASN A 179 16.79 2.17 -10.18
C ASN A 179 17.96 3.15 -10.20
N VAL A 180 18.67 3.19 -11.32
CA VAL A 180 19.82 4.08 -11.54
C VAL A 180 19.39 5.28 -12.37
N MET A 181 19.45 6.46 -11.79
CA MET A 181 19.07 7.68 -12.50
C MET A 181 20.18 8.15 -13.45
N PRO A 182 19.84 8.92 -14.50
CA PRO A 182 20.85 9.61 -15.30
C PRO A 182 21.78 10.47 -14.43
N GLU A 183 23.05 10.53 -14.81
CA GLU A 183 23.99 11.42 -14.11
C GLU A 183 23.59 12.89 -14.30
N ILE A 184 23.68 13.67 -13.23
CA ILE A 184 23.49 15.12 -13.24
C ILE A 184 24.78 15.83 -12.87
N GLU A 185 25.01 17.01 -13.42
CA GLU A 185 26.14 17.86 -13.06
C GLU A 185 25.72 18.84 -11.96
N ILE A 186 26.48 18.87 -10.87
CA ILE A 186 26.24 19.73 -9.72
C ILE A 186 27.53 20.46 -9.32
N LYS A 187 27.41 21.62 -8.66
CA LYS A 187 28.58 22.25 -8.06
C LYS A 187 29.08 21.39 -6.90
N LYS A 188 30.37 21.46 -6.60
CA LYS A 188 30.96 20.77 -5.44
C LYS A 188 30.37 21.19 -4.09
N LYS A 189 29.80 22.39 -4.02
CA LYS A 189 29.11 22.94 -2.83
C LYS A 189 27.62 22.63 -2.78
N ASP A 190 27.08 21.97 -3.81
CA ASP A 190 25.67 21.56 -3.82
C ASP A 190 25.49 20.29 -3.00
N TYR A 191 24.41 20.26 -2.25
CA TYR A 191 23.92 19.11 -1.51
C TYR A 191 22.60 18.65 -2.12
N ILE A 192 22.40 17.34 -2.15
CA ILE A 192 21.16 16.73 -2.63
C ILE A 192 20.60 15.80 -1.54
N ARG A 193 19.27 15.80 -1.39
CA ARG A 193 18.55 14.88 -0.51
C ARG A 193 17.22 14.47 -1.15
N LEU A 194 16.80 13.23 -0.91
CA LEU A 194 15.49 12.71 -1.33
C LEU A 194 14.44 13.00 -0.26
N PHE A 195 13.22 13.28 -0.72
CA PHE A 195 12.05 13.50 0.12
C PHE A 195 10.81 12.88 -0.52
N PHE A 196 9.82 12.56 0.32
CA PHE A 196 8.46 12.39 -0.16
C PHE A 196 7.88 13.74 -0.61
N THR A 197 7.19 13.75 -1.74
CA THR A 197 6.47 14.95 -2.22
C THR A 197 5.32 15.33 -1.29
N ASP A 198 4.66 14.32 -0.70
CA ASP A 198 3.70 14.41 0.39
C ASP A 198 4.07 13.42 1.49
N GLY A 199 4.74 13.94 2.53
CA GLY A 199 5.16 13.13 3.68
C GLY A 199 4.00 12.54 4.49
N LYS A 200 2.81 13.15 4.50
CA LYS A 200 1.65 12.63 5.24
C LYS A 200 1.03 11.45 4.50
N LYS A 201 0.95 11.52 3.17
CA LYS A 201 0.44 10.45 2.32
C LYS A 201 1.44 9.31 2.19
N TYR A 202 2.62 9.60 1.66
CA TYR A 202 3.59 8.57 1.27
C TYR A 202 4.35 8.01 2.48
N GLY A 203 4.54 8.82 3.54
CA GLY A 203 5.16 8.36 4.77
C GLY A 203 4.33 7.33 5.55
N GLN A 204 3.07 7.08 5.19
CA GLN A 204 2.27 5.97 5.76
C GLN A 204 2.58 4.62 5.12
N SER A 205 3.04 4.62 3.87
CA SER A 205 3.28 3.42 3.07
C SER A 205 4.76 3.11 2.87
N TYR A 206 5.62 4.13 2.98
CA TYR A 206 7.04 4.05 2.64
C TYR A 206 7.94 4.63 3.72
N GLU A 207 9.16 4.12 3.77
CA GLU A 207 10.25 4.62 4.61
C GLU A 207 11.50 4.85 3.75
N LEU A 208 12.08 6.06 3.83
CA LEU A 208 13.32 6.42 3.12
C LEU A 208 14.53 6.12 4.00
N ILE A 209 15.46 5.32 3.50
CA ILE A 209 16.68 4.90 4.21
C ILE A 209 17.91 5.33 3.40
N PRO A 210 18.71 6.29 3.90
CA PRO A 210 19.97 6.65 3.24
C PRO A 210 21.05 5.57 3.46
N GLU A 211 21.80 5.28 2.40
CA GLU A 211 23.02 4.44 2.40
C GLU A 211 24.31 5.25 2.22
#